data_AF-A0A899FWN7-F1
#
_entry.id   AF-A0A899FWN7-F1
#
_cell.length_a   1.000
_cell.length_b   1.000
_cell.length_c   1.000
_cell.angle_alpha   90.00
_cell.angle_beta   90.00
_cell.angle_gamma   90.00
#
_symmetry.space_group_name_H-M   'P 1'
#
loop_
_entity.id
_entity.type
_entity.pdbx_description
1 polymer ?
#
loop_
_entity_poly.entity_id
_entity_poly.type
_entity_poly.pdbx_seq_one_letter_code
_entity_poly.pdbx_strand_id
1 'polypeptide(L)'
;MKRNKDQKKRYFCRLLDLFNEYKSVFVVNIDNVGSQQMHMVRKELRGSGTIFCGKNTMIRRAMQGFLGDLPYLETLLPVVRGNIAFVFTNDDLKTSRSKIMKNVVSAPAKAGVIAPCDVVVPAGNTGMEPGKTSFFQALGIPTKISRGTIEIVSDVHLIHAQEKVGASEATFLNMLNILPFTYGITILHVYDQGILFSPSILDITEEAFIGYLKSAIQNVASVSLALNYPTIVSVLHSLVNSYKDLQAVSIASDYIFEGTEKIKNILENPDAYFVASAPVVECEAPSKEEPPEEEDEDEDMGLSLFD
;
A
#
# COMPACT_ATOMS: atom_id res chain seq x y z
N MET A 1 -37.38 12.71 -12.02
CA MET A 1 -38.54 11.85 -11.69
C MET A 1 -38.57 11.53 -10.19
N LYS A 2 -39.68 11.82 -9.49
CA LYS A 2 -39.87 11.37 -8.10
C LYS A 2 -40.12 9.85 -8.12
N ARG A 3 -39.33 9.06 -7.37
CA ARG A 3 -39.54 7.61 -7.24
C ARG A 3 -40.91 7.32 -6.60
N ASN A 4 -41.64 6.35 -7.15
CA ASN A 4 -42.92 5.89 -6.64
C ASN A 4 -42.78 5.32 -5.22
N LYS A 5 -43.87 5.36 -4.43
CA LYS A 5 -43.89 4.91 -3.03
C LYS A 5 -43.43 3.46 -2.89
N ASP A 6 -43.79 2.61 -3.84
CA ASP A 6 -43.40 1.19 -3.83
C ASP A 6 -41.92 0.98 -4.17
N GLN A 7 -41.36 1.79 -5.06
CA GLN A 7 -39.93 1.76 -5.35
C GLN A 7 -39.10 2.20 -4.14
N LYS A 8 -39.61 3.14 -3.33
CA LYS A 8 -38.96 3.54 -2.07
C LYS A 8 -39.01 2.42 -1.04
N LYS A 9 -40.13 1.71 -0.92
CA LYS A 9 -40.26 0.54 -0.04
C LYS A 9 -39.27 -0.56 -0.46
N ARG A 10 -39.22 -0.93 -1.74
CA ARG A 10 -38.26 -1.93 -2.26
C ARG A 10 -36.81 -1.53 -1.98
N TYR A 11 -36.51 -0.23 -2.10
CA TYR A 11 -35.18 0.29 -1.78
C TYR A 11 -34.83 0.16 -0.29
N PHE A 12 -35.78 0.40 0.60
CA PHE A 12 -35.60 0.22 2.04
C PHE A 12 -35.47 -1.25 2.44
N CYS A 13 -36.29 -2.13 1.88
CA CYS A 13 -36.15 -3.58 2.08
C CYS A 13 -34.77 -4.06 1.65
N ARG A 14 -34.35 -3.70 0.42
CA ARG A 14 -33.01 -4.08 -0.07
C ARG A 14 -31.87 -3.55 0.81
N LEU A 15 -32.00 -2.35 1.36
CA LEU A 15 -30.99 -1.80 2.27
C LEU A 15 -30.95 -2.60 3.58
N LEU A 16 -32.11 -2.95 4.15
CA LEU A 16 -32.22 -3.82 5.31
C LEU A 16 -31.58 -5.20 5.06
N ASP A 17 -31.91 -5.81 3.93
CA ASP A 17 -31.38 -7.14 3.56
C ASP A 17 -29.85 -7.12 3.53
N LEU A 18 -29.25 -6.06 2.99
CA LEU A 18 -27.79 -5.89 2.95
C LEU A 18 -27.16 -5.69 4.34
N PHE A 19 -27.82 -4.95 5.23
CA PHE A 19 -27.32 -4.79 6.61
C PHE A 19 -27.45 -6.07 7.44
N ASN A 20 -28.38 -6.96 7.09
CA ASN A 20 -28.53 -8.25 7.75
C ASN A 20 -27.61 -9.33 7.17
N GLU A 21 -27.36 -9.30 5.86
CA GLU A 21 -26.51 -10.27 5.16
C GLU A 21 -25.00 -10.03 5.43
N TYR A 22 -24.60 -8.76 5.56
CA TYR A 22 -23.20 -8.39 5.68
C TYR A 22 -22.85 -7.82 7.06
N LYS A 23 -21.73 -8.29 7.62
CA LYS A 23 -21.23 -7.85 8.93
C LYS A 23 -20.48 -6.53 8.88
N SER A 24 -19.76 -6.29 7.79
CA SER A 24 -18.85 -5.15 7.65
C SER A 24 -19.27 -4.23 6.49
N VAL A 25 -19.12 -2.93 6.71
CA VAL A 25 -19.55 -1.89 5.77
C VAL A 25 -18.46 -0.83 5.63
N PHE A 26 -17.98 -0.62 4.42
CA PHE A 26 -17.12 0.52 4.10
C PHE A 26 -17.98 1.71 3.70
N VAL A 27 -17.73 2.85 4.33
CA VAL A 27 -18.27 4.15 3.92
C VAL A 27 -17.23 4.84 3.05
N VAL A 28 -17.62 5.06 1.81
CA VAL A 28 -16.68 5.36 0.73
C VAL A 28 -17.10 6.64 0.02
N ASN A 29 -16.14 7.53 -0.24
CA ASN A 29 -16.34 8.73 -1.03
C ASN A 29 -16.06 8.46 -2.52
N ILE A 30 -16.95 8.96 -3.38
CA ILE A 30 -16.99 8.74 -4.84
C ILE A 30 -16.97 10.12 -5.54
N ASP A 31 -16.02 10.97 -5.16
CA ASP A 31 -15.82 12.25 -5.83
C ASP A 31 -15.00 12.06 -7.12
N ASN A 32 -15.46 12.65 -8.22
CA ASN A 32 -14.82 12.59 -9.54
C ASN A 32 -14.62 11.18 -10.13
N VAL A 33 -15.34 10.17 -9.63
CA VAL A 33 -15.28 8.79 -10.12
C VAL A 33 -16.22 8.59 -11.31
N GLY A 34 -15.70 8.04 -12.41
CA GLY A 34 -16.47 7.75 -13.61
C GLY A 34 -17.35 6.50 -13.46
N SER A 35 -18.44 6.41 -14.24
CA SER A 35 -19.32 5.23 -14.24
C SER A 35 -18.57 3.93 -14.57
N GLN A 36 -17.59 3.99 -15.49
CA GLN A 36 -16.78 2.82 -15.86
C GLN A 36 -15.91 2.33 -14.70
N GLN A 37 -15.36 3.24 -13.90
CA GLN A 37 -14.57 2.90 -12.70
C GLN A 37 -15.45 2.17 -11.68
N MET A 38 -16.66 2.66 -11.43
CA MET A 38 -17.63 1.98 -10.58
C MET A 38 -18.00 0.59 -11.11
N HIS A 39 -18.08 0.41 -12.43
CA HIS A 39 -18.34 -0.90 -13.02
C HIS A 39 -17.15 -1.85 -12.87
N MET A 40 -15.91 -1.39 -12.99
CA MET A 40 -14.70 -2.19 -12.76
C MET A 40 -14.60 -2.63 -11.30
N VAL A 41 -14.78 -1.70 -10.36
CA VAL A 41 -14.77 -2.01 -8.91
C VAL A 41 -15.91 -2.97 -8.55
N ARG A 42 -17.09 -2.83 -9.17
CA ARG A 42 -18.18 -3.80 -9.00
C ARG A 42 -17.84 -5.18 -9.54
N LYS A 43 -17.04 -5.31 -10.59
CA LYS A 43 -16.60 -6.61 -11.13
C LYS A 43 -15.62 -7.28 -10.16
N GLU A 44 -14.67 -6.52 -9.62
CA GLU A 44 -13.69 -7.03 -8.66
C GLU A 44 -14.30 -7.42 -7.32
N LEU A 45 -15.33 -6.69 -6.89
CA LEU A 45 -16.05 -7.02 -5.65
C LEU A 45 -17.07 -8.15 -5.83
N ARG A 46 -17.29 -8.69 -7.06
CA ARG A 46 -18.22 -9.82 -7.24
C ARG A 46 -17.77 -11.01 -6.38
N GLY A 47 -18.71 -11.59 -5.65
CA GLY A 47 -18.46 -12.72 -4.75
C GLY A 47 -17.98 -12.33 -3.35
N SER A 48 -17.32 -11.18 -3.19
CA SER A 48 -16.81 -10.70 -1.90
C SER A 48 -17.67 -9.62 -1.24
N GLY A 49 -18.41 -8.86 -2.06
CA GLY A 49 -19.26 -7.79 -1.55
C GLY A 49 -20.14 -7.12 -2.59
N THR A 50 -20.97 -6.20 -2.13
CA THR A 50 -21.86 -5.42 -2.99
C THR A 50 -21.74 -3.93 -2.71
N ILE A 51 -21.73 -3.13 -3.78
CA ILE A 51 -21.75 -1.67 -3.68
C ILE A 51 -23.19 -1.18 -3.74
N PHE A 52 -23.57 -0.38 -2.76
CA PHE A 52 -24.87 0.25 -2.67
C PHE A 52 -24.73 1.78 -2.68
N CYS A 53 -25.27 2.40 -3.73
CA CYS A 53 -25.30 3.85 -3.87
C CYS A 53 -26.70 4.38 -3.62
N GLY A 54 -26.80 5.55 -2.98
CA GLY A 54 -28.08 6.09 -2.55
C GLY A 54 -28.08 7.58 -2.33
N LYS A 55 -29.29 8.18 -2.31
CA LYS A 55 -29.43 9.57 -1.89
C LYS A 55 -29.32 9.65 -0.36
N ASN A 56 -28.45 10.51 0.15
CA ASN A 56 -28.17 10.62 1.60
C ASN A 56 -29.42 10.77 2.46
N THR A 57 -30.38 11.61 2.03
CA THR A 57 -31.65 11.81 2.74
C THR A 57 -32.51 10.54 2.81
N MET A 58 -32.43 9.67 1.80
CA MET A 58 -33.18 8.41 1.76
C MET A 58 -32.51 7.36 2.64
N ILE A 59 -31.19 7.24 2.56
CA ILE A 59 -30.38 6.36 3.42
C ILE A 59 -30.60 6.72 4.89
N ARG A 60 -30.48 8.00 5.24
CA ARG A 60 -30.62 8.47 6.63
C ARG A 60 -32.00 8.15 7.19
N ARG A 61 -33.06 8.36 6.39
CA ARG A 61 -34.42 8.01 6.78
C ARG A 61 -34.62 6.50 6.93
N ALA A 62 -33.97 5.69 6.09
CA ALA A 62 -34.01 4.23 6.21
C ALA A 62 -33.34 3.78 7.51
N MET A 63 -32.11 4.24 7.77
CA MET A 63 -31.36 3.87 8.97
C MET A 63 -32.05 4.31 10.26
N GLN A 64 -32.70 5.48 10.28
CA GLN A 64 -33.54 5.92 11.40
C GLN A 64 -34.75 4.99 11.64
N GLY A 65 -35.31 4.38 10.59
CA GLY A 65 -36.39 3.41 10.72
C GLY A 65 -35.93 2.05 11.24
N PHE A 66 -34.64 1.71 11.08
CA PHE A 66 -34.04 0.43 11.49
C PHE A 66 -33.36 0.49 12.86
N LEU A 67 -33.34 1.66 13.49
CA LEU A 67 -32.71 1.88 14.79
C LEU A 67 -33.31 1.01 15.91
N GLY A 68 -34.57 0.59 15.75
CA GLY A 68 -35.23 -0.32 16.71
C GLY A 68 -34.65 -1.74 16.68
N ASP A 69 -34.26 -2.23 15.51
CA ASP A 69 -33.73 -3.59 15.34
C ASP A 69 -32.19 -3.61 15.48
N LEU A 70 -31.53 -2.54 15.04
CA LEU A 70 -30.07 -2.42 14.96
C LEU A 70 -29.61 -1.08 15.57
N PRO A 71 -29.39 -1.02 16.90
CA PRO A 71 -29.05 0.22 17.59
C PRO A 71 -27.70 0.79 17.16
N TYR A 72 -26.80 -0.06 16.66
CA TYR A 72 -25.47 0.34 16.20
C TYR A 72 -25.47 1.26 14.98
N LEU A 73 -26.56 1.31 14.21
CA LEU A 73 -26.66 2.15 13.01
C LEU A 73 -26.64 3.66 13.35
N GLU A 74 -26.88 4.02 14.61
CA GLU A 74 -26.79 5.40 15.09
C GLU A 74 -25.40 5.99 14.87
N THR A 75 -24.35 5.18 15.05
CA THR A 75 -22.95 5.58 14.84
C THR A 75 -22.63 5.93 13.37
N LEU A 76 -23.36 5.34 12.42
CA LEU A 76 -23.18 5.56 10.98
C LEU A 76 -23.90 6.81 10.47
N LEU A 77 -24.98 7.26 11.13
CA LEU A 77 -25.77 8.44 10.73
C LEU A 77 -24.96 9.74 10.52
N PRO A 78 -24.01 10.13 11.41
CA PRO A 78 -23.24 11.35 11.23
C PRO A 78 -22.33 11.30 10.00
N VAL A 79 -21.87 10.11 9.62
CA VAL A 79 -20.91 9.89 8.54
C VAL A 79 -21.54 10.02 7.15
N VAL A 80 -22.86 9.84 7.02
CA VAL A 80 -23.56 9.93 5.73
C VAL A 80 -23.72 11.39 5.27
N ARG A 81 -22.65 12.00 4.75
CA ARG A 81 -22.59 13.37 4.19
C ARG A 81 -21.68 13.42 2.96
N GLY A 82 -22.02 14.24 1.96
CA GLY A 82 -21.24 14.31 0.71
C GLY A 82 -21.58 13.20 -0.30
N ASN A 83 -20.69 12.91 -1.24
CA ASN A 83 -20.91 11.92 -2.29
C ASN A 83 -20.47 10.53 -1.84
N ILE A 84 -21.31 9.88 -1.04
CA ILE A 84 -20.98 8.60 -0.40
C ILE A 84 -21.66 7.40 -1.08
N ALA A 85 -21.00 6.25 -1.06
CA ALA A 85 -21.63 4.94 -1.16
C ALA A 85 -21.20 4.01 -0.03
N PHE A 86 -21.98 2.95 0.15
CA PHE A 86 -21.64 1.85 1.02
C PHE A 86 -21.12 0.68 0.19
N VAL A 87 -20.06 0.04 0.69
CA VAL A 87 -19.60 -1.25 0.19
C VAL A 87 -19.78 -2.26 1.31
N PHE A 88 -20.67 -3.21 1.10
CA PHE A 88 -20.94 -4.29 2.04
C PHE A 88 -20.05 -5.47 1.72
N THR A 89 -19.38 -6.03 2.73
CA THR A 89 -18.44 -7.15 2.57
C THR A 89 -18.47 -8.06 3.79
N ASN A 90 -18.29 -9.36 3.57
CA ASN A 90 -18.06 -10.34 4.63
C ASN A 90 -16.61 -10.85 4.66
N ASP A 91 -15.81 -10.47 3.67
CA ASP A 91 -14.37 -10.74 3.59
C ASP A 91 -13.58 -9.92 4.63
N ASP A 92 -12.31 -10.30 4.81
CA ASP A 92 -11.36 -9.56 5.63
C ASP A 92 -11.21 -8.08 5.18
N LEU A 93 -11.06 -7.19 6.17
CA LEU A 93 -11.06 -5.74 5.98
C LEU A 93 -9.84 -5.25 5.20
N LYS A 94 -8.67 -5.87 5.38
CA LYS A 94 -7.43 -5.47 4.68
C LYS A 94 -7.49 -5.84 3.20
N THR A 95 -7.97 -7.06 2.91
CA THR A 95 -8.09 -7.55 1.54
C THR A 95 -9.14 -6.77 0.73
N SER A 96 -10.30 -6.50 1.32
CA SER A 96 -11.37 -5.72 0.71
C SER A 96 -10.97 -4.25 0.49
N ARG A 97 -10.27 -3.62 1.44
CA ARG A 97 -9.65 -2.30 1.24
C ARG A 97 -8.71 -2.28 0.05
N SER A 98 -7.82 -3.27 -0.04
CA SER A 98 -6.87 -3.37 -1.15
C SER A 98 -7.60 -3.51 -2.49
N LYS A 99 -8.66 -4.33 -2.56
CA LYS A 99 -9.51 -4.45 -3.77
C LYS A 99 -10.14 -3.10 -4.16
N ILE A 100 -10.68 -2.36 -3.20
CA ILE A 100 -11.31 -1.05 -3.45
C ILE A 100 -10.28 -0.02 -3.93
N MET A 101 -9.09 0.01 -3.32
CA MET A 101 -8.04 0.99 -3.62
C MET A 101 -7.22 0.67 -4.88
N LYS A 102 -7.19 -0.58 -5.35
CA LYS A 102 -6.44 -0.97 -6.56
C LYS A 102 -6.86 -0.20 -7.81
N ASN A 103 -8.14 0.14 -7.91
CA ASN A 103 -8.70 0.86 -9.06
C ASN A 103 -8.58 2.37 -8.91
N VAL A 104 -7.37 2.86 -9.17
CA VAL A 104 -7.08 4.28 -9.31
C VAL A 104 -6.92 4.61 -10.78
N VAL A 105 -7.53 5.70 -11.24
CA VAL A 105 -7.42 6.14 -12.64
C VAL A 105 -6.82 7.52 -12.69
N SER A 106 -5.82 7.67 -13.55
CA SER A 106 -5.24 8.97 -13.89
C SER A 106 -6.25 9.82 -14.66
N ALA A 107 -6.36 11.07 -14.28
CA ALA A 107 -7.34 12.00 -14.78
C ALA A 107 -6.69 13.34 -15.14
N PRO A 108 -7.27 14.03 -16.13
CA PRO A 108 -6.78 15.32 -16.56
C PRO A 108 -7.04 16.39 -15.50
N ALA A 109 -6.14 17.36 -15.41
CA ALA A 109 -6.36 18.56 -14.61
C ALA A 109 -7.51 19.37 -15.21
N LYS A 110 -8.47 19.77 -14.36
CA LYS A 110 -9.60 20.62 -14.75
C LYS A 110 -9.38 22.02 -14.20
N ALA A 111 -9.66 23.03 -15.03
CA ALA A 111 -9.56 24.43 -14.64
C ALA A 111 -10.43 24.74 -13.41
N GLY A 112 -9.88 25.49 -12.45
CA GLY A 112 -10.57 25.92 -11.24
C GLY A 112 -10.69 24.88 -10.13
N VAL A 113 -10.20 23.65 -10.34
CA VAL A 113 -10.10 22.62 -9.28
C VAL A 113 -8.83 22.87 -8.46
N ILE A 114 -8.89 22.56 -7.16
CA ILE A 114 -7.74 22.62 -6.27
C ILE A 114 -6.86 21.40 -6.52
N ALA A 115 -5.57 21.62 -6.76
CA ALA A 115 -4.61 20.55 -7.02
C ALA A 115 -4.36 19.72 -5.74
N PRO A 116 -4.60 18.38 -5.77
CA PRO A 116 -4.30 17.52 -4.63
C PRO A 116 -2.80 17.24 -4.43
N CYS A 117 -2.02 17.28 -5.52
CA CYS A 117 -0.57 17.03 -5.53
C CYS A 117 0.12 18.07 -6.42
N ASP A 118 1.43 18.25 -6.19
CA ASP A 118 2.28 19.08 -7.05
C ASP A 118 2.36 18.50 -8.47
N VAL A 119 2.34 19.37 -9.48
CA VAL A 119 2.44 18.99 -10.89
C VAL A 119 3.75 19.48 -11.48
N VAL A 120 4.60 18.53 -11.86
CA VAL A 120 5.88 18.79 -12.54
C VAL A 120 5.78 18.39 -13.99
N VAL A 121 6.28 19.24 -14.88
CA VAL A 121 6.44 18.90 -16.29
C VAL A 121 7.90 18.51 -16.55
N PRO A 122 8.16 17.29 -17.02
CA PRO A 122 9.52 16.82 -17.27
C PRO A 122 10.13 17.51 -18.50
N ALA A 123 11.45 17.68 -18.47
CA ALA A 123 12.25 18.09 -19.61
C ALA A 123 12.21 17.01 -20.69
N GLY A 124 12.21 17.45 -21.94
CA GLY A 124 12.18 16.55 -23.08
C GLY A 124 11.39 17.08 -24.25
N ASN A 125 11.39 16.28 -25.32
CA ASN A 125 10.81 16.67 -26.58
C ASN A 125 9.30 16.42 -26.55
N THR A 126 8.50 17.46 -26.82
CA THR A 126 7.03 17.38 -26.71
C THR A 126 6.37 16.82 -27.97
N GLY A 127 7.10 16.76 -29.09
CA GLY A 127 6.57 16.31 -30.39
C GLY A 127 5.61 17.29 -31.05
N MET A 128 5.41 18.48 -30.47
CA MET A 128 4.50 19.50 -30.97
C MET A 128 5.17 20.38 -32.04
N GLU A 129 4.36 20.80 -33.03
CA GLU A 129 4.77 21.74 -34.07
C GLU A 129 5.11 23.13 -33.49
N PRO A 130 6.07 23.87 -34.08
CA PRO A 130 6.60 25.12 -33.53
C PRO A 130 5.59 26.27 -33.48
N GLY A 131 4.44 26.15 -34.15
CA GLY A 131 3.39 27.17 -34.16
C GLY A 131 2.71 27.41 -32.80
N LYS A 132 2.85 26.49 -31.84
CA LYS A 132 2.20 26.57 -30.52
C LYS A 132 3.15 27.03 -29.39
N THR A 133 4.32 27.56 -29.72
CA THR A 133 5.33 28.03 -28.74
C THR A 133 4.83 29.15 -27.82
N SER A 134 3.83 29.93 -28.25
CA SER A 134 3.23 31.01 -27.44
C SER A 134 2.63 30.52 -26.13
N PHE A 135 2.08 29.30 -26.07
CA PHE A 135 1.51 28.73 -24.84
C PHE A 135 2.58 28.43 -23.79
N PHE A 136 3.75 27.94 -24.20
CA PHE A 136 4.85 27.65 -23.29
C PHE A 136 5.45 28.92 -22.70
N GLN A 137 5.57 29.97 -23.52
CA GLN A 137 6.05 31.28 -23.08
C GLN A 137 5.08 31.96 -22.11
N ALA A 138 3.77 31.86 -22.34
CA ALA A 138 2.75 32.41 -21.45
C ALA A 138 2.76 31.78 -20.04
N LEU A 139 3.20 30.52 -19.93
CA LEU A 139 3.35 29.79 -18.68
C LEU A 139 4.76 29.89 -18.08
N GLY A 140 5.67 30.64 -18.70
CA GLY A 140 7.05 30.81 -18.22
C GLY A 140 7.92 29.56 -18.32
N ILE A 141 7.55 28.58 -19.16
CA ILE A 141 8.32 27.34 -19.34
C ILE A 141 9.43 27.59 -20.36
N PRO A 142 10.71 27.35 -20.01
CA PRO A 142 11.82 27.52 -20.94
C PRO A 142 11.79 26.40 -22.00
N THR A 143 11.48 26.77 -23.24
CA THR A 143 11.46 25.85 -24.39
C THR A 143 12.42 26.27 -25.49
N LYS A 144 12.98 25.29 -26.18
CA LYS A 144 13.83 25.46 -27.36
C LYS A 144 13.26 24.67 -28.54
N ILE A 145 13.37 25.21 -29.74
CA ILE A 145 12.98 24.48 -30.96
C ILE A 145 14.18 23.63 -31.38
N SER A 146 14.03 22.31 -31.36
CA SER A 146 15.04 21.35 -31.82
C SER A 146 14.44 20.45 -32.89
N ARG A 147 15.12 20.34 -34.04
CA ARG A 147 14.73 19.45 -35.16
C ARG A 147 13.27 19.62 -35.64
N GLY A 148 12.72 20.83 -35.55
CA GLY A 148 11.34 21.12 -35.98
C GLY A 148 10.25 20.80 -34.97
N THR A 149 10.59 20.37 -33.75
CA THR A 149 9.68 20.14 -32.62
C THR A 149 10.05 21.01 -31.41
N ILE A 150 9.10 21.25 -30.51
CA ILE A 150 9.34 22.02 -29.28
C ILE A 150 9.89 21.09 -28.18
N GLU A 151 11.02 21.45 -27.58
CA GLU A 151 11.68 20.73 -26.49
C GLU A 151 11.71 21.60 -25.23
N ILE A 152 11.37 21.01 -24.08
CA ILE A 152 11.44 21.64 -22.76
C ILE A 152 12.86 21.47 -22.21
N VAL A 153 13.49 22.58 -21.80
CA VAL A 153 14.91 22.61 -21.43
C VAL A 153 15.17 22.00 -20.05
N SER A 154 14.28 22.25 -19.09
CA SER A 154 14.42 21.81 -17.70
C SER A 154 13.06 21.49 -17.10
N ASP A 155 13.04 20.63 -16.08
CA ASP A 155 11.84 20.33 -15.31
C ASP A 155 11.33 21.59 -14.62
N VAL A 156 10.03 21.87 -14.75
CA VAL A 156 9.40 23.03 -14.11
C VAL A 156 8.16 22.59 -13.34
N HIS A 157 8.06 23.07 -12.10
CA HIS A 157 6.85 22.96 -11.29
C HIS A 157 5.82 23.95 -11.82
N LEU A 158 4.71 23.45 -12.35
CA LEU A 158 3.63 24.30 -12.87
C LEU A 158 2.61 24.65 -11.80
N ILE A 159 2.27 23.71 -10.94
CA ILE A 159 1.18 23.86 -9.96
C ILE A 159 1.64 23.28 -8.65
N HIS A 160 1.50 24.06 -7.57
CA HIS A 160 1.71 23.57 -6.22
C HIS A 160 0.43 22.96 -5.64
N ALA A 161 0.60 22.03 -4.69
CA ALA A 161 -0.50 21.44 -3.96
C ALA A 161 -1.32 22.54 -3.27
N GLN A 162 -2.64 22.38 -3.27
CA GLN A 162 -3.64 23.36 -2.77
C GLN A 162 -3.81 24.63 -3.61
N GLU A 163 -3.11 24.77 -4.74
CA GLU A 163 -3.34 25.87 -5.67
C GLU A 163 -4.51 25.56 -6.62
N LYS A 164 -5.19 26.59 -7.10
CA LYS A 164 -6.25 26.44 -8.10
C LYS A 164 -5.61 26.34 -9.48
N VAL A 165 -5.94 25.27 -10.20
CA VAL A 165 -5.45 25.05 -11.56
C VAL A 165 -5.95 26.15 -12.50
N GLY A 166 -5.04 26.86 -13.16
CA GLY A 166 -5.35 27.84 -14.19
C GLY A 166 -5.95 27.20 -15.44
N ALA A 167 -6.78 27.95 -16.18
CA ALA A 167 -7.36 27.43 -17.43
C ALA A 167 -6.27 27.12 -18.47
N SER A 168 -5.26 27.99 -18.59
CA SER A 168 -4.12 27.83 -19.48
C SER A 168 -3.28 26.60 -19.13
N GLU A 169 -2.97 26.39 -17.84
CA GLU A 169 -2.22 25.24 -17.33
C GLU A 169 -2.95 23.92 -17.57
N ALA A 170 -4.26 23.86 -17.31
CA ALA A 170 -5.06 22.67 -17.56
C ALA A 170 -5.06 22.31 -19.06
N THR A 171 -5.26 23.29 -19.93
CA THR A 171 -5.22 23.04 -21.39
C THR A 171 -3.83 22.59 -21.84
N PHE A 172 -2.78 23.14 -21.24
CA PHE A 172 -1.40 22.78 -21.54
C PHE A 172 -1.08 21.33 -21.17
N LEU A 173 -1.42 20.92 -19.94
CA LEU A 173 -1.22 19.53 -19.48
C LEU A 173 -1.99 18.53 -20.34
N ASN A 174 -3.20 18.90 -20.77
CA ASN A 174 -3.99 18.08 -21.70
C ASN A 174 -3.33 17.97 -23.09
N MET A 175 -2.69 19.03 -23.60
CA MET A 175 -1.96 18.97 -24.87
C MET A 175 -0.72 18.09 -24.80
N LEU A 176 -0.04 18.06 -23.65
CA LEU A 176 1.10 17.17 -23.41
C LEU A 176 0.69 15.72 -23.06
N ASN A 177 -0.61 15.42 -23.01
CA ASN A 177 -1.16 14.15 -22.54
C ASN A 177 -0.67 13.75 -21.13
N ILE A 178 -0.34 14.73 -20.30
CA ILE A 178 0.05 14.50 -18.90
C ILE A 178 -1.22 14.51 -18.06
N LEU A 179 -1.47 13.42 -17.35
CA LEU A 179 -2.62 13.23 -16.45
C LEU A 179 -2.13 13.24 -15.00
N PRO A 180 -2.02 14.42 -14.35
CA PRO A 180 -1.29 14.54 -13.09
C PRO A 180 -2.09 14.06 -11.87
N PHE A 181 -3.43 14.01 -11.97
CA PHE A 181 -4.26 13.69 -10.82
C PHE A 181 -4.74 12.25 -10.89
N THR A 182 -4.67 11.56 -9.77
CA THR A 182 -5.24 10.24 -9.61
C THR A 182 -6.55 10.36 -8.85
N TYR A 183 -7.66 9.99 -9.50
CA TYR A 183 -8.95 9.84 -8.81
C TYR A 183 -9.23 8.38 -8.61
N GLY A 184 -9.59 8.06 -7.37
CA GLY A 184 -9.93 6.73 -6.94
C GLY A 184 -11.01 6.79 -5.88
N ILE A 185 -11.56 5.62 -5.63
CA ILE A 185 -12.54 5.43 -4.57
C ILE A 185 -11.82 5.53 -3.22
N THR A 186 -12.16 6.53 -2.40
CA THR A 186 -11.50 6.78 -1.11
C THR A 186 -12.36 6.29 0.04
N ILE A 187 -11.77 5.58 1.00
CA ILE A 187 -12.47 5.05 2.16
C ILE A 187 -12.46 6.13 3.26
N LEU A 188 -13.62 6.57 3.71
CA LEU A 188 -13.74 7.55 4.79
C LEU A 188 -13.76 6.85 6.15
N HIS A 189 -14.61 5.84 6.28
CA HIS A 189 -14.80 5.10 7.51
C HIS A 189 -15.12 3.64 7.21
N VAL A 190 -14.77 2.77 8.15
CA VAL A 190 -15.08 1.35 8.11
C VAL A 190 -15.95 1.04 9.31
N TYR A 191 -17.03 0.32 9.08
CA TYR A 191 -17.92 -0.12 10.13
C TYR A 191 -17.83 -1.63 10.22
N ASP A 192 -17.62 -2.14 11.43
CA ASP A 192 -17.62 -3.57 11.71
C ASP A 192 -18.23 -3.82 13.09
N GLN A 193 -19.26 -4.67 13.14
CA GLN A 193 -19.91 -5.17 14.36
C GLN A 193 -20.18 -4.11 15.45
N GLY A 194 -20.63 -2.91 15.06
CA GLY A 194 -21.01 -1.85 15.97
C GLY A 194 -19.95 -0.79 16.22
N ILE A 195 -18.74 -0.98 15.70
CA ILE A 195 -17.63 -0.05 15.88
C ILE A 195 -17.34 0.63 14.55
N LEU A 196 -17.12 1.95 14.61
CA LEU A 196 -16.77 2.78 13.47
C LEU A 196 -15.30 3.18 13.55
N PHE A 197 -14.52 2.74 12.56
CA PHE A 197 -13.10 2.95 12.45
C PHE A 197 -12.77 4.00 11.38
N SER A 198 -11.67 4.71 11.59
CA SER A 198 -10.98 5.43 10.53
C SER A 198 -10.08 4.48 9.74
N PRO A 199 -9.83 4.74 8.44
CA PRO A 199 -8.96 3.89 7.62
C PRO A 199 -7.54 3.76 8.19
N SER A 200 -7.04 4.80 8.86
CA SER A 200 -5.68 4.80 9.43
C SER A 200 -5.44 3.68 10.44
N ILE A 201 -6.47 3.19 11.12
CA ILE A 201 -6.34 2.08 12.09
C ILE A 201 -6.02 0.76 11.36
N LEU A 202 -6.51 0.59 10.14
CA LEU A 202 -6.24 -0.61 9.33
C LEU A 202 -4.83 -0.61 8.72
N ASP A 203 -4.14 0.53 8.71
CA ASP A 203 -2.78 0.66 8.18
C ASP A 203 -1.70 0.24 9.19
N ILE A 204 -2.09 -0.17 10.41
CA ILE A 204 -1.15 -0.67 11.41
C ILE A 204 -0.61 -2.03 10.95
N THR A 205 0.69 -2.07 10.67
CA THR A 205 1.38 -3.28 10.23
C THR A 205 1.56 -4.26 11.38
N GLU A 206 1.54 -5.55 11.07
CA GLU A 206 1.81 -6.62 12.06
C GLU A 206 3.24 -6.54 12.59
N GLU A 207 4.17 -6.08 11.76
CA GLU A 207 5.55 -5.82 12.15
C GLU A 207 5.66 -4.75 13.25
N ALA A 208 4.86 -3.68 13.17
CA ALA A 208 4.83 -2.66 14.21
C ALA A 208 4.36 -3.26 15.55
N PHE A 209 3.33 -4.12 15.54
CA PHE A 209 2.89 -4.83 16.75
C PHE A 209 3.98 -5.73 17.33
N ILE A 210 4.68 -6.49 16.49
CA ILE A 210 5.81 -7.33 16.93
C ILE A 210 6.93 -6.45 17.50
N GLY A 211 7.21 -5.30 16.90
CA GLY A 211 8.17 -4.31 17.39
C GLY A 211 7.81 -3.80 18.79
N TYR A 212 6.55 -3.39 19.00
CA TYR A 212 6.08 -2.96 20.32
C TYR A 212 6.16 -4.08 21.36
N LEU A 213 5.78 -5.32 21.01
CA LEU A 213 5.90 -6.47 21.90
C LEU A 213 7.35 -6.77 22.27
N LYS A 214 8.28 -6.74 21.29
CA LYS A 214 9.71 -6.89 21.53
C LYS A 214 10.24 -5.81 22.47
N SER A 215 9.85 -4.55 22.26
CA SER A 215 10.25 -3.43 23.12
C SER A 215 9.71 -3.60 24.56
N ALA A 216 8.47 -4.08 24.71
CA ALA A 216 7.88 -4.34 26.01
C ALA A 216 8.62 -5.47 26.75
N ILE A 217 8.95 -6.56 26.05
CA ILE A 217 9.74 -7.67 26.61
C ILE A 217 11.13 -7.18 27.02
N GLN A 218 11.79 -6.37 26.18
CA GLN A 218 13.09 -5.78 26.49
C GLN A 218 13.04 -4.86 27.71
N ASN A 219 11.99 -4.06 27.86
CA ASN A 219 11.80 -3.18 29.02
C ASN A 219 11.57 -3.99 30.31
N VAL A 220 10.77 -5.06 30.24
CA VAL A 220 10.58 -5.96 31.38
C VAL A 220 11.88 -6.68 31.73
N ALA A 221 12.64 -7.12 30.72
CA ALA A 221 13.93 -7.76 30.90
C ALA A 221 14.97 -6.80 31.53
N SER A 222 15.05 -5.55 31.07
CA SER A 222 15.99 -4.57 31.60
C SER A 222 15.67 -4.18 33.04
N VAL A 223 14.39 -4.01 33.39
CA VAL A 223 13.95 -3.74 34.77
C VAL A 223 14.26 -4.92 35.68
N SER A 224 13.96 -6.15 35.26
CA SER A 224 14.22 -7.34 36.08
C SER A 224 15.72 -7.62 36.28
N LEU A 225 16.57 -7.33 35.29
CA LEU A 225 18.03 -7.37 35.43
C LEU A 225 18.53 -6.29 36.38
N ALA A 226 18.05 -5.05 36.28
CA ALA A 226 18.47 -3.96 37.16
C ALA A 226 18.09 -4.21 38.63
N LEU A 227 16.94 -4.84 38.88
CA LEU A 227 16.48 -5.20 40.22
C LEU A 227 17.06 -6.51 40.75
N ASN A 228 17.88 -7.22 39.96
CA ASN A 228 18.39 -8.56 40.26
C ASN A 228 17.28 -9.56 40.66
N TYR A 229 16.09 -9.41 40.06
CA TYR A 229 14.96 -10.27 40.33
C TYR A 229 14.89 -11.39 39.27
N PRO A 230 14.98 -12.68 39.66
CA PRO A 230 14.98 -13.78 38.72
C PRO A 230 13.57 -14.01 38.17
N THR A 231 13.37 -13.63 36.91
CA THR A 231 12.19 -13.94 36.10
C THR A 231 12.59 -14.88 34.97
N ILE A 232 11.62 -15.57 34.36
CA ILE A 232 11.87 -16.49 33.23
C ILE A 232 12.66 -15.79 32.12
N VAL A 233 12.43 -14.50 31.91
CA VAL A 233 13.11 -13.69 30.88
C VAL A 233 14.50 -13.24 31.34
N SER A 234 14.71 -12.91 32.62
CA SER A 234 16.00 -12.37 33.11
C SER A 234 17.03 -13.42 33.49
N VAL A 235 16.65 -14.64 33.87
CA VAL A 235 17.60 -15.66 34.37
C VAL A 235 18.69 -15.99 33.35
N LEU A 236 18.32 -16.21 32.08
CA LEU A 236 19.30 -16.49 31.02
C LEU A 236 20.23 -15.30 30.79
N HIS A 237 19.69 -14.08 30.76
CA HIS A 237 20.50 -12.88 30.58
C HIS A 237 21.43 -12.62 31.77
N SER A 238 21.02 -12.93 33.00
CA SER A 238 21.86 -12.79 34.19
C SER A 238 23.05 -13.74 34.17
N LEU A 239 22.86 -15.01 33.77
CA LEU A 239 23.95 -15.98 33.66
C LEU A 239 24.92 -15.59 32.54
N VAL A 240 24.41 -15.21 31.38
CA VAL A 240 25.25 -14.79 30.24
C VAL A 240 26.01 -13.51 30.56
N ASN A 241 25.40 -12.53 31.23
CA ASN A 241 26.09 -11.30 31.63
C ASN A 241 27.19 -11.59 32.65
N SER A 242 26.92 -12.43 33.66
CA SER A 242 27.96 -12.83 34.62
C SER A 242 29.15 -13.52 33.94
N TYR A 243 28.89 -14.33 32.91
CA TYR A 243 29.94 -14.96 32.12
C TYR A 243 30.71 -13.95 31.26
N LYS A 244 30.03 -12.99 30.65
CA LYS A 244 30.66 -11.87 29.91
C LYS A 244 31.53 -11.00 30.81
N ASP A 245 31.12 -10.74 32.05
CA ASP A 245 31.90 -9.96 33.00
C ASP A 245 33.19 -10.69 33.39
N LEU A 246 33.14 -12.01 33.61
CA LEU A 246 34.34 -12.83 33.82
C LEU A 246 35.25 -12.84 32.59
N GLN A 247 34.68 -12.95 31.38
CA GLN A 247 35.45 -12.84 30.14
C GLN A 247 36.10 -11.46 30.01
N ALA A 248 35.40 -10.37 30.31
CA ALA A 248 35.95 -9.02 30.27
C ALA A 248 37.13 -8.85 31.24
N VAL A 249 37.02 -9.39 32.47
CA VAL A 249 38.11 -9.37 33.46
C VAL A 249 39.32 -10.17 32.95
N SER A 250 39.10 -11.34 32.36
CA SER A 250 40.19 -12.19 31.84
C SER A 250 40.94 -11.58 30.64
N ILE A 251 40.25 -10.78 29.82
CA ILE A 251 40.85 -10.02 28.73
C ILE A 251 41.68 -8.87 29.31
N ALA A 252 41.16 -8.15 30.30
CA ALA A 252 41.89 -7.06 30.94
C ALA A 252 43.12 -7.53 31.76
N SER A 253 43.09 -8.77 32.28
CA SER A 253 44.16 -9.34 33.12
C SER A 253 45.10 -10.28 32.37
N ASP A 254 44.99 -10.39 31.03
CA ASP A 254 45.75 -11.30 30.16
C ASP A 254 45.75 -12.79 30.57
N TYR A 255 44.86 -13.19 31.49
CA TYR A 255 44.76 -14.57 31.95
C TYR A 255 43.98 -15.43 30.94
N ILE A 256 44.50 -16.63 30.65
CA ILE A 256 43.97 -17.50 29.59
C ILE A 256 43.16 -18.64 30.23
N PHE A 257 41.90 -18.75 29.83
CA PHE A 257 41.00 -19.87 30.15
C PHE A 257 40.32 -20.37 28.87
N GLU A 258 39.91 -21.65 28.84
CA GLU A 258 39.33 -22.33 27.65
C GLU A 258 38.20 -21.52 26.96
N GLY A 259 37.41 -20.78 27.74
CA GLY A 259 36.31 -19.93 27.24
C GLY A 259 36.72 -18.55 26.69
N THR A 260 38.00 -18.15 26.83
CA THR A 260 38.53 -16.81 26.53
C THR A 260 39.62 -16.83 25.47
N GLU A 261 40.24 -17.99 25.24
CA GLU A 261 41.19 -18.26 24.15
C GLU A 261 40.62 -17.89 22.79
N LYS A 262 39.36 -18.28 22.52
CA LYS A 262 38.68 -17.95 21.27
C LYS A 262 38.48 -16.44 21.08
N ILE A 263 38.26 -15.69 22.16
CA ILE A 263 38.01 -14.25 22.10
C ILE A 263 39.33 -13.48 21.96
N LYS A 264 40.40 -13.90 22.64
CA LYS A 264 41.75 -13.35 22.45
C LYS A 264 42.29 -13.63 21.04
N ASN A 265 42.07 -14.82 20.49
CA ASN A 265 42.46 -15.15 19.12
C ASN A 265 41.73 -14.30 18.06
N ILE A 266 40.50 -13.86 18.34
CA ILE A 266 39.73 -12.93 17.48
C ILE A 266 40.22 -11.49 17.64
N LEU A 267 40.59 -11.07 18.86
CA LEU A 267 41.15 -9.74 19.14
C LEU A 267 42.56 -9.56 18.60
N GLU A 268 43.39 -10.59 18.64
CA GLU A 268 44.77 -10.59 18.16
C GLU A 268 44.86 -10.72 16.62
N ASN A 269 43.83 -11.26 15.96
CA ASN A 269 43.74 -11.38 14.50
C ASN A 269 42.40 -10.86 13.96
N PRO A 270 42.17 -9.54 13.95
CA PRO A 270 40.92 -8.95 13.48
C PRO A 270 40.65 -9.16 11.98
N ASP A 271 41.69 -9.33 11.16
CA ASP A 271 41.57 -9.45 9.70
C ASP A 271 41.12 -10.84 9.23
N ALA A 272 41.32 -11.90 10.02
CA ALA A 272 40.95 -13.27 9.65
C ALA A 272 39.44 -13.56 9.79
N TYR A 273 38.72 -12.79 10.60
CA TYR A 273 37.31 -13.04 10.93
C TYR A 273 36.33 -12.02 10.32
N PHE A 274 36.79 -10.84 9.88
CA PHE A 274 35.96 -9.88 9.12
C PHE A 274 35.58 -10.38 7.72
N VAL A 275 36.40 -11.24 7.11
CA VAL A 275 36.14 -11.83 5.79
C VAL A 275 35.05 -12.92 5.84
N ALA A 276 34.78 -13.49 7.02
CA ALA A 276 33.77 -14.54 7.20
C ALA A 276 32.35 -14.00 7.48
N SER A 277 32.17 -12.68 7.62
CA SER A 277 30.85 -12.05 7.86
C SER A 277 30.41 -11.12 6.72
N ALA A 278 30.75 -11.48 5.47
CA ALA A 278 30.03 -10.98 4.30
C ALA A 278 28.85 -11.92 4.01
N PRO A 279 27.60 -11.43 3.86
CA PRO A 279 26.43 -12.28 3.71
C PRO A 279 26.49 -12.99 2.36
N VAL A 280 26.53 -14.32 2.38
CA VAL A 280 26.14 -15.13 1.23
C VAL A 280 24.63 -14.96 1.09
N VAL A 281 24.25 -14.10 0.15
CA VAL A 281 22.90 -14.04 -0.41
C VAL A 281 22.70 -15.33 -1.21
N GLU A 282 22.04 -16.32 -0.61
CA GLU A 282 21.46 -17.43 -1.38
C GLU A 282 20.12 -16.95 -1.96
N CYS A 283 20.17 -16.51 -3.22
CA CYS A 283 19.02 -16.56 -4.12
C CYS A 283 18.87 -18.01 -4.62
N GLU A 284 17.72 -18.62 -4.38
CA GLU A 284 17.30 -19.87 -5.00
C GLU A 284 17.07 -19.71 -6.51
N ALA A 285 17.67 -20.61 -7.32
CA ALA A 285 17.11 -21.34 -8.48
C ALA A 285 18.22 -21.79 -9.47
N PRO A 286 18.01 -22.85 -10.29
CA PRO A 286 17.74 -24.25 -9.96
C PRO A 286 18.83 -25.20 -10.54
N SER A 287 18.90 -26.41 -10.00
CA SER A 287 19.81 -27.50 -10.39
C SER A 287 19.57 -28.04 -11.80
N LYS A 288 20.64 -28.13 -12.61
CA LYS A 288 20.69 -28.95 -13.82
C LYS A 288 21.20 -30.34 -13.46
N GLU A 289 20.42 -31.35 -13.81
CA GLU A 289 20.77 -32.77 -13.81
C GLU A 289 21.82 -33.07 -14.90
N GLU A 290 22.84 -33.87 -14.54
CA GLU A 290 23.75 -34.55 -15.45
C GLU A 290 23.13 -35.89 -15.89
N PRO A 291 23.21 -36.29 -17.18
CA PRO A 291 22.92 -37.66 -17.60
C PRO A 291 24.18 -38.57 -17.54
N PRO A 292 24.01 -39.90 -17.39
CA PRO A 292 25.11 -40.86 -17.23
C PRO A 292 25.69 -41.37 -18.56
N GLU A 293 26.86 -42.00 -18.40
CA GLU A 293 27.83 -42.53 -19.38
C GLU A 293 27.26 -43.51 -20.43
N GLU A 294 27.71 -43.41 -21.69
CA GLU A 294 27.50 -44.37 -22.78
C GLU A 294 28.72 -45.30 -22.91
N GLU A 295 28.45 -46.61 -22.96
CA GLU A 295 29.36 -47.68 -23.37
C GLU A 295 29.30 -47.84 -24.91
N ASP A 296 30.47 -47.93 -25.54
CA ASP A 296 30.66 -48.19 -26.98
C ASP A 296 30.34 -49.65 -27.34
N GLU A 297 29.50 -49.88 -28.37
CA GLU A 297 29.65 -51.02 -29.29
C GLU A 297 29.24 -50.61 -30.72
N ASP A 298 30.17 -50.82 -31.65
CA ASP A 298 30.07 -50.60 -33.09
C ASP A 298 29.08 -51.58 -33.77
N GLU A 299 28.59 -51.14 -34.95
CA GLU A 299 28.28 -51.91 -36.17
C GLU A 299 26.88 -51.69 -36.79
N ASP A 300 26.91 -51.50 -38.11
CA ASP A 300 25.83 -51.65 -39.10
C ASP A 300 25.03 -50.41 -39.58
N MET A 301 25.77 -49.55 -40.30
CA MET A 301 25.53 -49.24 -41.73
C MET A 301 24.21 -49.77 -42.35
N GLY A 302 23.26 -48.88 -42.68
CA GLY A 302 22.31 -49.24 -43.76
C GLY A 302 20.99 -48.50 -43.88
N LEU A 303 21.00 -47.44 -44.68
CA LEU A 303 19.99 -47.11 -45.71
C LEU A 303 18.49 -46.90 -45.35
N SER A 304 17.98 -45.83 -45.96
CA SER A 304 16.64 -45.71 -46.60
C SER A 304 15.47 -45.26 -45.70
N LEU A 305 14.99 -44.02 -45.78
CA LEU A 305 14.18 -43.41 -46.85
C LEU A 305 12.74 -43.98 -46.93
N PHE A 306 11.76 -43.14 -46.58
CA PHE A 306 10.33 -43.22 -46.92
C PHE A 306 9.53 -44.47 -46.49
N ASP A 307 8.70 -44.30 -45.45
CA ASP A 307 7.23 -44.41 -45.52
C ASP A 307 6.60 -43.62 -44.35
#